data_AF-A0A8X6S5L2-F1
#
_entry.id   AF-A0A8X6S5L2-F1
#
_cell.length_a   1.000
_cell.length_b   1.000
_cell.length_c   1.000
_cell.angle_alpha   90.00
_cell.angle_beta   90.00
_cell.angle_gamma   90.00
#
_symmetry.space_group_name_H-M   'P 1'
#
loop_
_entity.id
_entity.type
_entity.pdbx_description
1 polymer ?
#
loop_
_entity_poly.entity_id
_entity_poly.type
_entity_poly.pdbx_seq_one_letter_code
_entity_poly.pdbx_strand_id
1 'polypeptide(L)'
;MCTKVVHLELVSSLSAAEFLSALRRFVSRRGYPSDIYSDNGTNFVGASAYLKDLFQLLHNSNVQDYSSSKNIQWHFIPPYAPNFGGVWEASVKLPKQHLLKTLKAAVLNFEELDTILCQIEV
;
A
#
# COMPACT_ATOMS: atom_id res chain seq x y z
N MET A 1 -0.64 -16.92 -15.81
CA MET A 1 0.45 -15.94 -15.94
C MET A 1 0.35 -15.00 -14.75
N CYS A 2 1.40 -14.82 -13.96
CA CYS A 2 1.41 -13.90 -12.81
C CYS A 2 2.24 -12.67 -13.20
N THR A 3 1.64 -11.49 -13.17
CA THR A 3 2.33 -10.22 -13.44
C THR A 3 2.73 -9.61 -12.10
N LYS A 4 4.00 -9.22 -11.98
CA LYS A 4 4.50 -8.46 -10.82
C LYS A 4 4.62 -7.01 -11.25
N VAL A 5 3.94 -6.13 -10.53
CA VAL A 5 4.00 -4.68 -10.72
C VAL A 5 4.24 -4.06 -9.36
N VAL A 6 5.10 -3.05 -9.31
CA VAL A 6 5.35 -2.23 -8.15
C VAL A 6 4.54 -0.96 -8.30
N HIS A 7 3.82 -0.55 -7.26
CA HIS A 7 3.19 0.76 -7.19
C HIS A 7 3.83 1.57 -6.07
N LEU A 8 4.15 2.83 -6.33
CA LEU A 8 4.82 3.69 -5.36
C LEU A 8 3.91 4.87 -5.02
N GLU A 9 3.68 5.08 -3.73
CA GLU A 9 2.90 6.22 -3.23
C GLU A 9 3.75 7.00 -2.23
N LEU A 10 3.93 8.30 -2.50
CA LEU A 10 4.49 9.20 -1.50
C LEU A 10 3.45 9.48 -0.42
N VAL A 11 3.90 9.53 0.83
CA VAL A 11 3.09 9.84 2.01
C VAL A 11 3.82 10.83 2.90
N SER A 12 3.06 11.67 3.60
CA SER A 12 3.61 12.70 4.48
C SER A 12 4.06 12.15 5.84
N SER A 13 3.55 10.99 6.26
CA SER A 13 3.94 10.33 7.51
C SER A 13 3.70 8.81 7.45
N LEU A 14 4.27 8.08 8.41
CA LEU A 14 4.06 6.64 8.62
C LEU A 14 2.81 6.34 9.46
N SER A 15 1.77 7.18 9.39
CA SER A 15 0.54 6.95 10.16
C SER A 15 -0.44 6.04 9.42
N ALA A 16 -1.40 5.45 10.14
CA ALA A 16 -2.47 4.66 9.54
C ALA A 16 -3.36 5.50 8.59
N ALA A 17 -3.60 6.77 8.90
CA ALA A 17 -4.40 7.67 8.08
C ALA A 17 -3.75 7.97 6.71
N GLU A 18 -2.45 8.23 6.71
CA GLU A 18 -1.70 8.44 5.47
C GLU A 18 -1.63 7.16 4.63
N PHE A 19 -1.44 6.00 5.28
CA PHE A 19 -1.50 4.71 4.59
C PHE A 19 -2.88 4.46 3.96
N LEU A 20 -3.99 4.73 4.66
CA LEU A 20 -5.34 4.58 4.10
C LEU A 20 -5.56 5.49 2.88
N SER A 21 -5.01 6.70 2.92
CA SER A 21 -5.05 7.63 1.79
C SER A 21 -4.23 7.11 0.60
N ALA A 22 -3.07 6.51 0.83
CA ALA A 22 -2.28 5.83 -0.21
C ALA A 22 -3.02 4.60 -0.77
N LEU A 23 -3.61 3.76 0.09
CA LEU A 23 -4.38 2.60 -0.34
C LEU A 23 -5.59 3.00 -1.20
N ARG A 24 -6.27 4.10 -0.85
CA ARG A 24 -7.38 4.63 -1.64
C ARG A 24 -6.92 5.10 -3.03
N ARG A 25 -5.77 5.77 -3.13
CA ARG A 25 -5.18 6.17 -4.42
C ARG A 25 -4.80 4.94 -5.25
N PHE A 26 -4.12 3.95 -4.66
CA PHE A 26 -3.80 2.68 -5.30
C PHE A 26 -5.06 2.00 -5.86
N VAL A 27 -6.09 1.83 -5.02
CA VAL A 27 -7.34 1.17 -5.41
C VAL A 27 -8.05 1.92 -6.53
N SER A 28 -8.01 3.26 -6.52
CA SER A 28 -8.62 4.07 -7.56
C SER A 28 -7.92 3.91 -8.91
N ARG A 29 -6.60 3.61 -8.93
CA ARG A 29 -5.81 3.43 -10.14
C ARG A 29 -5.73 1.98 -10.62
N ARG A 30 -5.68 1.02 -9.69
CA ARG A 30 -5.38 -0.40 -9.96
C ARG A 30 -6.54 -1.35 -9.66
N GLY A 31 -7.61 -0.85 -9.06
CA GLY A 31 -8.72 -1.66 -8.58
C GLY A 31 -8.48 -2.22 -7.17
N TYR A 32 -9.50 -2.88 -6.62
CA TYR A 32 -9.45 -3.43 -5.28
C TYR A 32 -8.63 -4.73 -5.26
N PRO A 33 -7.65 -4.87 -4.35
CA PRO A 33 -6.99 -6.14 -4.14
C PRO A 33 -7.95 -7.13 -3.46
N SER A 34 -7.82 -8.42 -3.78
CA SER A 34 -8.48 -9.47 -3.00
C SER A 34 -7.78 -9.69 -1.66
N ASP A 35 -6.45 -9.61 -1.65
CA ASP A 35 -5.60 -9.92 -0.51
C ASP A 35 -4.53 -8.84 -0.33
N ILE A 36 -4.28 -8.46 0.92
CA ILE A 36 -3.18 -7.61 1.34
C ILE A 36 -2.31 -8.38 2.31
N TYR A 37 -1.00 -8.42 2.06
CA TYR A 37 -0.01 -9.00 2.96
C TYR A 37 0.88 -7.89 3.50
N SER A 38 1.06 -7.81 4.82
CA SER A 38 1.92 -6.82 5.47
C SER A 38 2.65 -7.38 6.68
N ASP A 39 3.68 -6.66 7.12
CA ASP A 39 4.22 -6.85 8.47
C ASP A 39 3.29 -6.25 9.54
N ASN A 40 3.69 -6.43 10.81
CA ASN A 40 2.95 -5.96 11.98
C ASN A 40 3.24 -4.49 12.32
N GLY A 41 3.64 -3.67 11.33
CA GLY A 41 3.77 -2.23 11.50
C GLY A 41 2.48 -1.61 12.05
N THR A 42 2.60 -0.67 12.99
CA THR A 42 1.46 -0.09 13.70
C THR A 42 0.49 0.66 12.78
N ASN A 43 1.01 1.24 11.69
CA ASN A 43 0.23 1.84 10.62
C ASN A 43 -0.66 0.81 9.91
N PHE A 44 -0.14 -0.37 9.59
CA PHE A 44 -0.89 -1.45 8.93
C PHE A 44 -1.90 -2.09 9.88
N VAL A 45 -1.51 -2.32 11.14
CA VAL A 45 -2.43 -2.82 12.18
C VAL A 45 -3.60 -1.86 12.38
N GLY A 46 -3.33 -0.56 12.50
CA GLY A 46 -4.36 0.47 12.63
C GLY A 46 -5.27 0.58 11.41
N ALA A 47 -4.70 0.52 10.20
CA ALA A 47 -5.47 0.56 8.95
C ALA A 47 -6.36 -0.67 8.77
N SER A 48 -5.84 -1.86 9.08
CA SER A 48 -6.60 -3.12 9.04
C SER A 48 -7.78 -3.11 10.02
N ALA A 49 -7.57 -2.63 11.25
CA ALA A 49 -8.64 -2.46 12.23
C ALA A 49 -9.72 -1.48 11.73
N TYR A 50 -9.32 -0.31 11.21
CA TYR A 50 -10.25 0.68 10.68
C TYR A 50 -11.09 0.14 9.52
N LEU A 51 -10.47 -0.57 8.57
CA LEU A 51 -11.18 -1.19 7.45
C LEU A 51 -12.16 -2.25 7.94
N LYS A 52 -11.77 -3.07 8.90
CA LYS A 52 -12.63 -4.10 9.50
C LYS A 52 -13.87 -3.47 10.16
N ASP A 53 -13.69 -2.41 10.94
CA ASP A 53 -14.80 -1.71 11.59
C ASP A 53 -15.75 -1.08 10.56
N LEU A 54 -15.19 -0.46 9.51
CA LEU A 54 -15.96 0.12 8.42
C LEU A 54 -16.78 -0.93 7.67
N PHE A 55 -16.20 -2.10 7.37
CA PHE A 55 -16.93 -3.19 6.74
C PHE A 55 -18.04 -3.76 7.64
N GLN A 56 -17.80 -3.89 8.94
CA GLN A 56 -18.83 -4.32 9.90
C GLN A 56 -20.01 -3.36 9.96
N LEU A 57 -19.75 -2.04 9.97
CA LEU A 57 -20.80 -1.02 9.93
C LEU A 57 -21.63 -1.10 8.65
N LEU A 58 -20.99 -1.29 7.50
CA LEU A 58 -21.68 -1.41 6.21
C LEU A 58 -22.50 -2.70 6.11
N HIS A 59 -22.00 -3.82 6.64
CA HIS A 59 -22.72 -5.10 6.67
C HIS A 59 -24.02 -5.04 7.51
N ASN A 60 -24.07 -4.18 8.53
CA ASN A 60 -25.26 -3.97 9.36
C ASN A 60 -26.30 -3.02 8.73
N SER A 61 -25.98 -2.42 7.57
CA SER A 61 -26.90 -1.56 6.83
C SER A 61 -27.52 -2.34 5.66
N ASN A 62 -28.79 -2.09 5.33
CA ASN A 62 -29.51 -2.70 4.19
C ASN A 62 -28.91 -2.34 2.80
N VAL A 63 -27.70 -1.79 2.73
CA VAL A 63 -26.94 -1.45 1.50
C VAL A 63 -26.17 -2.68 1.00
N GLN A 64 -26.82 -3.85 1.10
CA GLN A 64 -26.21 -5.15 0.86
C GLN A 64 -25.93 -5.39 -0.63
N ASP A 65 -26.61 -4.66 -1.52
CA ASP A 65 -26.52 -4.85 -2.97
C ASP A 65 -25.36 -4.10 -3.65
N TYR A 66 -24.77 -3.09 -2.99
CA TYR A 66 -23.63 -2.33 -3.55
C TYR A 66 -22.29 -2.68 -2.90
N SER A 67 -22.30 -3.22 -1.67
CA SER A 67 -21.10 -3.49 -0.86
C SER A 67 -20.65 -4.96 -0.87
N SER A 68 -21.41 -5.86 -1.47
CA SER A 68 -21.24 -7.32 -1.39
C SER A 68 -20.03 -7.92 -2.14
N SER A 69 -19.09 -7.10 -2.64
CA SER A 69 -17.95 -7.57 -3.44
C SER A 69 -16.56 -7.09 -2.99
N LYS A 70 -16.38 -6.54 -1.79
CA LYS A 70 -15.11 -5.86 -1.43
C LYS A 70 -14.43 -6.34 -0.14
N ASN A 71 -14.44 -7.66 0.11
CA ASN A 71 -13.76 -8.25 1.26
C ASN A 71 -12.25 -8.40 1.01
N ILE A 72 -11.51 -7.29 1.09
CA ILE A 72 -10.05 -7.33 1.15
C ILE A 72 -9.64 -8.21 2.34
N GLN A 73 -8.98 -9.33 2.08
CA GLN A 73 -8.43 -10.20 3.11
C GLN A 73 -7.07 -9.66 3.53
N TRP A 74 -6.93 -9.29 4.81
CA TRP A 74 -5.66 -8.80 5.33
C TRP A 74 -4.91 -9.92 6.06
N HIS A 75 -3.67 -10.15 5.64
CA HIS A 75 -2.79 -11.18 6.18
C HIS A 75 -1.55 -10.53 6.80
N PHE A 76 -1.36 -10.73 8.10
CA PHE A 76 -0.14 -10.32 8.80
C PHE A 76 0.86 -11.46 8.81
N ILE A 77 2.12 -11.17 8.45
CA ILE A 77 3.18 -12.16 8.58
C ILE A 77 3.50 -12.43 10.05
N PRO A 78 3.98 -13.65 10.40
CA PRO A 78 4.41 -13.94 11.76
C PRO A 78 5.48 -12.94 12.24
N PRO A 79 5.42 -12.49 13.50
CA PRO A 79 6.46 -11.65 14.07
C PRO A 79 7.84 -12.31 13.91
N TYR A 80 8.86 -11.52 13.56
CA TYR A 80 10.24 -12.00 13.40
C TYR A 80 10.45 -13.08 12.32
N ALA A 81 9.61 -13.10 11.28
CA ALA A 81 9.76 -13.97 10.12
C ALA A 81 10.30 -13.20 8.88
N PRO A 82 11.60 -12.81 8.87
CA PRO A 82 12.18 -11.98 7.80
C PRO A 82 12.16 -12.65 6.43
N ASN A 83 12.08 -13.98 6.38
CA ASN A 83 11.96 -14.74 5.14
C ASN A 83 10.67 -14.45 4.35
N PHE A 84 9.60 -13.98 5.00
CA PHE A 84 8.37 -13.60 4.29
C PHE A 84 8.52 -12.27 3.54
N GLY A 85 9.50 -11.43 3.91
CA GLY A 85 9.66 -10.11 3.33
C GLY A 85 10.52 -9.99 2.08
N GLY A 86 11.21 -11.07 1.71
CA GLY A 86 12.12 -11.05 0.56
C GLY A 86 11.45 -10.63 -0.75
N VAL A 87 10.16 -10.91 -0.93
CA VAL A 87 9.43 -10.54 -2.16
C VAL A 87 9.24 -9.03 -2.26
N TRP A 88 8.76 -8.36 -1.20
CA TRP A 88 8.59 -6.90 -1.24
C TRP A 88 9.94 -6.17 -1.16
N GLU A 89 10.92 -6.70 -0.43
CA GLU A 89 12.29 -6.16 -0.40
C GLU A 89 12.95 -6.20 -1.79
N ALA A 90 12.84 -7.32 -2.49
CA ALA A 90 13.32 -7.44 -3.86
C ALA A 90 12.59 -6.47 -4.81
N SER A 91 11.29 -6.28 -4.60
CA SER A 91 10.45 -5.41 -5.41
C SER A 91 10.82 -3.93 -5.25
N VAL A 92 11.17 -3.47 -4.04
CA VAL A 92 11.57 -2.07 -3.80
C VAL A 92 13.05 -1.79 -4.10
N LYS A 93 13.87 -2.82 -4.32
CA LYS A 93 15.32 -2.66 -4.57
C LYS A 93 15.60 -1.83 -5.82
N LEU A 94 14.93 -2.14 -6.94
CA LEU A 94 15.11 -1.42 -8.21
C LEU A 94 14.66 0.03 -8.12
N PRO A 95 13.43 0.35 -7.64
CA PRO A 95 13.01 1.73 -7.42
C PRO A 95 13.98 2.55 -6.57
N LYS A 96 14.48 2.00 -5.45
CA LYS A 96 15.47 2.69 -4.59
C LYS A 96 16.76 3.02 -5.34
N GLN A 97 17.26 2.07 -6.16
CA GLN A 97 18.45 2.30 -6.96
C GLN A 97 18.23 3.37 -8.04
N HIS A 98 17.07 3.36 -8.70
CA HIS A 98 16.71 4.39 -9.67
C HIS A 98 16.60 5.76 -9.01
N LEU A 99 15.91 5.85 -7.87
CA LEU A 99 15.78 7.07 -7.09
C LEU A 99 17.16 7.65 -6.73
N LEU A 100 18.06 6.84 -6.17
CA LEU A 100 19.42 7.28 -5.82
C LEU A 100 20.23 7.78 -7.03
N LYS A 101 20.08 7.13 -8.20
CA LYS A 101 20.77 7.53 -9.44
C LYS A 101 20.20 8.81 -10.05
N THR A 102 18.89 9.03 -9.94
CA THR A 102 18.22 10.22 -10.47
C THR A 102 18.49 11.43 -9.59
N LEU A 103 18.50 11.25 -8.26
CA LEU A 103 18.55 12.37 -7.32
C LEU A 103 19.92 13.05 -7.24
N LYS A 104 21.07 12.36 -7.34
CA LYS A 104 22.44 12.94 -7.33
C LYS A 104 22.64 14.19 -6.43
N ALA A 105 22.08 14.21 -5.22
CA ALA A 105 22.08 15.31 -4.24
C ALA A 105 21.15 16.52 -4.48
N ALA A 106 20.19 16.43 -5.41
CA ALA A 106 19.12 17.40 -5.54
C ALA A 106 18.19 17.38 -4.32
N VAL A 107 17.86 18.56 -3.80
CA VAL A 107 16.80 18.74 -2.80
C VAL A 107 15.50 18.89 -3.56
N LEU A 108 14.61 17.92 -3.42
CA LEU A 108 13.31 17.94 -4.07
C LEU A 108 12.22 18.37 -3.09
N ASN A 109 11.25 19.11 -3.61
CA ASN A 109 9.99 19.29 -2.91
C ASN A 109 9.09 18.05 -3.07
N PHE A 110 7.96 18.05 -2.37
CA PHE A 110 7.04 16.92 -2.33
C PHE A 110 6.54 16.50 -3.72
N GLU A 111 6.12 17.48 -4.54
CA GLU A 111 5.56 17.25 -5.88
C GLU A 111 6.61 16.75 -6.87
N GLU A 112 7.83 17.27 -6.77
CA GLU A 112 8.97 16.81 -7.58
C GLU A 112 9.31 15.34 -7.28
N LEU A 113 9.32 14.97 -5.99
CA LEU A 113 9.57 13.59 -5.60
C LEU A 113 8.44 12.65 -6.04
N ASP A 114 7.19 13.05 -5.88
CA ASP A 114 6.02 12.25 -6.32
C ASP A 114 6.05 12.03 -7.84
N THR A 115 6.40 13.07 -8.61
CA THR A 115 6.57 12.97 -10.06
C THR A 115 7.64 11.95 -10.45
N ILE A 116 8.79 11.97 -9.78
CA ILE A 116 9.86 10.98 -10.04
C ILE A 116 9.42 9.57 -9.67
N LEU A 117 8.71 9.39 -8.54
CA LEU A 117 8.20 8.09 -8.13
C LEU A 117 7.25 7.49 -9.18
N CYS A 118 6.38 8.32 -9.77
CA CYS A 118 5.52 7.89 -10.88
C CYS A 118 6.30 7.48 -12.13
N GLN A 119 7.45 8.11 -12.41
CA GLN A 119 8.29 7.79 -13.57
C GLN A 119 9.09 6.50 -13.42
N ILE A 120 9.44 6.11 -12.18
CA ILE A 120 10.26 4.92 -11.90
C ILE A 120 9.42 3.71 -11.48
N GLU A 121 8.12 3.85 -11.39
CA GLU A 121 7.17 2.76 -11.15
C GLU A 121 7.26 1.73 -12.30
N VAL A 122 7.36 0.43 -11.97
CA VAL A 122 7.62 -0.67 -12.92
C VAL A 122 6.70 -1.86 -12.73
#